data_AF-A0A0H2S6U5-F1
#
_entry.id   AF-A0A0H2S6U5-F1
#
_cell.length_a   1.000
_cell.length_b   1.000
_cell.length_c   1.000
_cell.angle_alpha   90.00
_cell.angle_beta   90.00
_cell.angle_gamma   90.00
#
_symmetry.space_group_name_H-M   'P 1'
#
loop_
_entity.id
_entity.type
_entity.pdbx_description
1 polymer ?
#
loop_
_entity_poly.entity_id
_entity_poly.type
_entity_poly.pdbx_seq_one_letter_code
_entity_poly.pdbx_strand_id
1 'polypeptide(L)'
;MVASTTKPETSFSCNLSNFPPDVLSQIFRFSIHGDIMTHWYDVEETRIPTKVDTPWPLMLVCRSWFNVVSWDTVLWSTFAVTIRQPVASHENLSRLPLFLEHYLRQSGEAPLTIKIVLAGGQRTNRKLAQETTLIHDIFNSLLTIAMNHCDRWRHISLRLRPGYHIESLMGFSLPLKRMPILKSFEVENYAGWPITIDVDPHSELEALHLMGAVKPLLEEGIPRQDLAAGFPNLRRVRVVPAVTYYDQHHNFRWKILQLSPQVEEVDIFRASLAS
;
A
#
# COMPACT_ATOMS: atom_id res chain seq x y z
N MET A 1 -16.51 -60.75 -29.04
CA MET A 1 -17.27 -59.54 -28.69
C MET A 1 -16.47 -58.77 -27.65
N VAL A 2 -15.79 -57.70 -28.05
CA VAL A 2 -15.15 -56.74 -27.12
C VAL A 2 -15.64 -55.37 -27.58
N ALA A 3 -16.50 -54.75 -26.77
CA ALA A 3 -17.08 -53.46 -27.07
C ALA A 3 -16.00 -52.38 -26.88
N SER A 4 -15.65 -51.70 -27.98
CA SER A 4 -14.74 -50.56 -27.96
C SER A 4 -15.52 -49.32 -27.55
N THR A 5 -15.43 -48.97 -26.26
CA THR A 5 -15.94 -47.69 -25.72
C THR A 5 -14.98 -46.57 -26.10
N THR A 6 -15.27 -45.88 -27.20
CA THR A 6 -14.67 -44.59 -27.54
C THR A 6 -15.25 -43.52 -26.60
N LYS A 7 -14.44 -43.07 -25.64
CA LYS A 7 -14.76 -41.87 -24.85
C LYS A 7 -14.64 -40.64 -25.77
N PRO A 8 -15.65 -39.77 -25.86
CA PRO A 8 -15.52 -38.52 -26.56
C PRO A 8 -14.59 -37.60 -25.75
N GLU A 9 -13.38 -37.39 -26.23
CA GLU A 9 -12.52 -36.28 -25.81
C GLU A 9 -13.12 -34.97 -26.34
N THR A 10 -14.07 -34.41 -25.60
CA THR A 10 -14.48 -33.01 -25.82
C THR A 10 -13.39 -32.11 -25.24
N SER A 11 -12.29 -31.95 -25.99
CA SER A 11 -11.33 -30.87 -25.74
C SER A 11 -12.00 -29.55 -26.10
N PHE A 12 -12.63 -28.93 -25.10
CA PHE A 12 -13.00 -27.53 -25.20
C PHE A 12 -11.70 -26.71 -25.21
N SER A 13 -11.09 -26.53 -26.38
CA SER A 13 -10.04 -25.54 -26.57
C SER A 13 -10.72 -24.16 -26.48
N CYS A 14 -10.89 -23.66 -25.26
CA CYS A 14 -11.30 -22.29 -25.06
C CYS A 14 -10.18 -21.40 -25.60
N ASN A 15 -10.34 -20.92 -26.82
CA ASN A 15 -9.34 -20.07 -27.46
C ASN A 15 -9.49 -18.65 -26.91
N LEU A 16 -8.95 -18.44 -25.70
CA LEU A 16 -8.94 -17.17 -24.98
C LEU A 16 -8.31 -16.01 -25.79
N SER A 17 -7.66 -16.30 -26.92
CA SER A 17 -7.14 -15.29 -27.84
C SER A 17 -8.22 -14.57 -28.66
N ASN A 18 -9.45 -15.10 -28.71
CA ASN A 18 -10.56 -14.54 -29.51
C ASN A 18 -11.46 -13.58 -28.73
N PHE A 19 -11.20 -13.34 -27.44
CA PHE A 19 -11.98 -12.36 -26.69
C PHE A 19 -11.68 -10.94 -27.19
N PRO A 20 -12.69 -10.04 -27.24
CA PRO A 20 -12.47 -8.63 -27.50
C PRO A 20 -11.47 -8.04 -26.48
N PRO A 21 -10.58 -7.11 -26.89
CA PRO A 21 -9.62 -6.46 -25.99
C PRO A 21 -10.23 -5.91 -24.71
N ASP A 22 -11.41 -5.31 -24.78
CA ASP A 22 -12.10 -4.73 -23.62
C ASP A 22 -12.54 -5.79 -22.60
N VAL A 23 -12.99 -6.95 -23.09
CA VAL A 23 -13.38 -8.08 -22.23
C VAL A 23 -12.13 -8.68 -21.57
N LEU A 24 -11.03 -8.82 -22.30
CA LEU A 24 -9.75 -9.26 -21.75
C LEU A 24 -9.24 -8.29 -20.69
N SER A 25 -9.27 -6.98 -20.95
CA SER A 25 -8.92 -5.94 -19.99
C SER A 25 -9.73 -6.07 -18.70
N GLN A 26 -11.05 -6.25 -18.79
CA GLN A 26 -11.89 -6.44 -17.61
C GLN A 26 -11.54 -7.72 -16.84
N ILE A 27 -11.30 -8.83 -17.54
CA ILE A 27 -10.85 -10.09 -16.93
C ILE A 27 -9.52 -9.87 -16.21
N PHE A 28 -8.56 -9.19 -16.83
CA PHE A 28 -7.25 -8.91 -16.24
C PHE A 28 -7.37 -8.01 -15.00
N ARG A 29 -8.18 -6.95 -15.08
CA ARG A 29 -8.44 -6.07 -13.93
C ARG A 29 -9.02 -6.87 -12.77
N PHE A 30 -10.01 -7.73 -13.02
CA PHE A 30 -10.59 -8.59 -12.00
C PHE A 30 -9.57 -9.56 -11.40
N SER A 31 -8.72 -10.15 -12.25
CA SER A 31 -7.73 -11.15 -11.84
C SER A 31 -6.62 -10.54 -10.97
N ILE A 32 -6.22 -9.29 -11.25
CA ILE A 32 -5.16 -8.59 -10.50
C ILE A 32 -5.74 -7.84 -9.28
N HIS A 33 -6.84 -7.10 -9.43
CA HIS A 33 -7.39 -6.27 -8.35
C HIS A 33 -8.19 -7.06 -7.31
N GLY A 34 -8.77 -8.21 -7.71
CA GLY A 34 -9.57 -9.05 -6.83
C GLY A 34 -8.79 -9.50 -5.59
N ASP A 35 -7.59 -10.08 -5.79
CA ASP A 35 -6.74 -10.58 -4.68
C ASP A 35 -6.11 -9.41 -3.89
N ILE A 36 -5.71 -8.33 -4.58
CA ILE A 36 -5.10 -7.18 -3.91
C ILE A 36 -6.09 -6.50 -2.96
N MET A 37 -7.37 -6.32 -3.32
CA MET A 37 -8.38 -5.59 -2.55
C MET A 37 -9.11 -6.39 -1.47
N THR A 38 -9.33 -7.70 -1.64
CA THR A 38 -10.08 -8.50 -0.66
C THR A 38 -9.25 -8.91 0.56
N HIS A 39 -7.93 -8.92 0.45
CA HIS A 39 -7.04 -9.41 1.51
C HIS A 39 -6.35 -8.29 2.33
N TRP A 40 -6.91 -7.08 2.37
CA TRP A 40 -6.32 -5.95 3.12
C TRP A 40 -6.23 -6.18 4.63
N TYR A 41 -7.03 -7.12 5.16
CA TYR A 41 -7.21 -7.31 6.59
C TYR A 41 -6.62 -8.60 7.19
N ASP A 42 -6.18 -9.60 6.39
CA ASP A 42 -6.09 -10.97 6.97
C ASP A 42 -4.94 -11.88 6.50
N VAL A 43 -3.78 -11.36 6.12
CA VAL A 43 -2.67 -12.24 5.68
C VAL A 43 -1.42 -12.07 6.55
N GLU A 44 -1.38 -12.88 7.61
CA GLU A 44 -0.15 -13.27 8.32
C GLU A 44 0.76 -14.16 7.45
N GLU A 45 0.23 -14.71 6.36
CA GLU A 45 1.01 -15.50 5.42
C GLU A 45 1.75 -14.66 4.37
N THR A 46 2.95 -15.13 4.12
CA THR A 46 4.00 -14.44 3.40
C THR A 46 3.79 -14.35 1.88
N ARG A 47 2.80 -13.61 1.36
CA ARG A 47 2.76 -13.30 -0.08
C ARG A 47 3.62 -12.07 -0.40
N ILE A 48 4.82 -12.33 -0.92
CA ILE A 48 5.42 -11.40 -1.91
C ILE A 48 4.34 -11.27 -3.00
N PRO A 49 4.06 -10.09 -3.59
CA PRO A 49 3.21 -10.02 -4.77
C PRO A 49 3.69 -11.12 -5.70
N THR A 50 2.91 -12.17 -5.82
CA THR A 50 3.36 -13.31 -6.59
C THR A 50 3.36 -12.85 -8.03
N LYS A 51 4.01 -13.60 -8.94
CA LYS A 51 3.90 -13.30 -10.38
C LYS A 51 2.45 -12.95 -10.76
N VAL A 52 1.46 -13.60 -10.14
CA VAL A 52 0.02 -13.47 -10.32
C VAL A 52 -0.55 -12.05 -10.05
N ASP A 53 0.08 -11.25 -9.19
CA ASP A 53 -0.48 -9.94 -8.74
C ASP A 53 0.05 -8.73 -9.53
N THR A 54 0.76 -9.00 -10.62
CA THR A 54 1.34 -7.97 -11.49
C THR A 54 0.87 -8.17 -12.92
N PRO A 55 0.82 -7.13 -13.77
CA PRO A 55 0.42 -7.32 -15.17
C PRO A 55 1.41 -8.16 -15.99
N TRP A 56 2.62 -8.38 -15.48
CA TRP A 56 3.74 -8.99 -16.21
C TRP A 56 3.48 -10.39 -16.77
N PRO A 57 2.92 -11.38 -16.04
CA PRO A 57 2.72 -12.70 -16.63
C PRO A 57 1.69 -12.70 -17.75
N LEU A 58 0.69 -11.81 -17.69
CA LEU A 58 -0.30 -11.68 -18.74
C LEU A 58 0.35 -11.26 -20.07
N MET A 59 1.40 -10.44 -19.99
CA MET A 59 2.18 -10.02 -21.16
C MET A 59 2.96 -11.16 -21.81
N LEU A 60 3.22 -12.26 -21.09
CA LEU A 60 4.00 -13.40 -21.58
C LEU A 60 3.14 -14.46 -22.29
N VAL A 61 1.81 -14.36 -22.24
CA VAL A 61 0.90 -15.38 -22.78
C VAL A 61 0.89 -15.38 -24.31
N CYS A 62 0.54 -14.25 -24.92
CA CYS A 62 0.56 -14.08 -26.37
C CYS A 62 0.62 -12.59 -26.74
N ARG A 63 0.87 -12.28 -28.02
CA ARG A 63 0.96 -10.89 -28.51
C ARG A 63 -0.32 -10.10 -28.28
N SER A 64 -1.49 -10.74 -28.37
CA SER A 64 -2.77 -10.08 -28.11
C SER A 64 -2.87 -9.62 -26.66
N TRP A 65 -2.54 -10.50 -25.70
CA TRP A 65 -2.56 -10.17 -24.28
C TRP A 65 -1.51 -9.11 -23.92
N PHE A 66 -0.31 -9.21 -24.49
CA PHE A 66 0.71 -8.18 -24.37
C PHE A 66 0.17 -6.80 -24.75
N ASN A 67 -0.51 -6.70 -25.89
CA ASN A 67 -1.10 -5.44 -26.35
C ASN A 67 -2.19 -4.95 -25.38
N VAL A 68 -3.14 -5.81 -24.99
CA VAL A 68 -4.21 -5.41 -24.05
C VAL A 68 -3.62 -4.89 -22.74
N VAL A 69 -2.65 -5.60 -22.16
CA VAL A 69 -2.02 -5.20 -20.90
C VAL A 69 -1.21 -3.92 -21.03
N SER A 70 -0.49 -3.74 -22.14
CA SER A 70 0.34 -2.54 -22.35
C SER A 70 -0.50 -1.28 -22.55
N TRP A 71 -1.75 -1.41 -23.01
CA TRP A 71 -2.63 -0.27 -23.30
C TRP A 71 -3.58 0.05 -22.13
N ASP A 72 -3.85 -0.90 -21.26
CA ASP A 72 -4.72 -0.69 -20.10
C ASP A 72 -3.94 -0.10 -18.92
N THR A 73 -3.94 1.23 -18.85
CA THR A 73 -3.26 2.02 -17.81
C THR A 73 -3.69 1.67 -16.38
N VAL A 74 -4.95 1.21 -16.19
CA VAL A 74 -5.48 0.87 -14.86
C VAL A 74 -4.79 -0.37 -14.28
N LEU A 75 -4.34 -1.31 -15.11
CA LEU A 75 -3.59 -2.48 -14.65
C LEU A 75 -2.25 -2.09 -13.99
N TRP A 76 -1.72 -0.92 -14.34
CA TRP A 76 -0.45 -0.38 -13.83
C TRP A 76 -0.63 0.64 -12.71
N SER A 77 -1.87 0.90 -12.28
CA SER A 77 -2.18 1.91 -11.28
C SER A 77 -1.84 1.51 -9.85
N THR A 78 -1.57 0.23 -9.59
CA THR A 78 -1.30 -0.30 -8.25
C THR A 78 0.11 -0.87 -8.15
N PHE A 79 0.94 -0.27 -7.30
CA PHE A 79 2.26 -0.80 -6.96
C PHE A 79 2.25 -1.36 -5.54
N ALA A 80 2.46 -2.67 -5.42
CA ALA A 80 2.56 -3.34 -4.13
C ALA A 80 3.90 -4.06 -4.02
N VAL A 81 4.58 -3.91 -2.88
CA VAL A 81 5.82 -4.61 -2.59
C VAL A 81 5.92 -5.01 -1.13
N THR A 82 6.41 -6.22 -0.88
CA THR A 82 6.80 -6.67 0.46
C THR A 82 8.28 -6.98 0.47
N ILE A 83 9.05 -6.22 1.25
CA ILE A 83 10.48 -6.40 1.47
C ILE A 83 10.65 -7.16 2.77
N ARG A 84 11.26 -8.35 2.71
CA ARG A 84 11.48 -9.22 3.89
C ARG A 84 12.96 -9.34 4.21
N GLN A 85 13.26 -9.44 5.51
CA GLN A 85 14.57 -9.85 5.99
C GLN A 85 14.60 -11.32 6.44
N PRO A 86 15.68 -12.06 6.18
CA PRO A 86 16.83 -11.66 5.36
C PRO A 86 16.44 -11.53 3.87
N VAL A 87 17.12 -10.66 3.14
CA VAL A 87 16.83 -10.43 1.71
C VAL A 87 17.34 -11.61 0.89
N ALA A 88 16.46 -12.26 0.13
CA ALA A 88 16.84 -13.41 -0.69
C ALA A 88 17.76 -13.05 -1.87
N SER A 89 17.60 -11.85 -2.44
CA SER A 89 18.43 -11.33 -3.53
C SER A 89 18.50 -9.80 -3.47
N HIS A 90 19.69 -9.26 -3.23
CA HIS A 90 19.94 -7.82 -3.24
C HIS A 90 19.71 -7.19 -4.62
N GLU A 91 19.98 -7.93 -5.69
CA GLU A 91 19.84 -7.45 -7.06
C GLU A 91 18.37 -7.21 -7.43
N ASN A 92 17.47 -8.07 -6.98
CA ASN A 92 16.04 -7.87 -7.21
C ASN A 92 15.51 -6.67 -6.40
N LEU A 93 16.04 -6.47 -5.19
CA LEU A 93 15.64 -5.38 -4.33
C LEU A 93 16.06 -4.02 -4.91
N SER A 94 17.30 -3.90 -5.39
CA SER A 94 17.83 -2.65 -5.95
C SER A 94 17.11 -2.18 -7.23
N ARG A 95 16.37 -3.09 -7.90
CA ARG A 95 15.55 -2.78 -9.08
C ARG A 95 14.15 -2.27 -8.74
N LEU A 96 13.71 -2.31 -7.48
CA LEU A 96 12.36 -1.85 -7.08
C LEU A 96 12.06 -0.40 -7.48
N PRO A 97 12.97 0.58 -7.33
CA PRO A 97 12.74 1.94 -7.81
C PRO A 97 12.43 1.99 -9.31
N LEU A 98 13.17 1.25 -10.13
CA LEU A 98 12.95 1.17 -11.58
C LEU A 98 11.61 0.52 -11.91
N PHE A 99 11.17 -0.47 -11.14
CA PHE A 99 9.83 -1.05 -11.32
C PHE A 99 8.74 -0.04 -10.98
N LEU A 100 8.87 0.72 -9.89
CA LEU A 100 7.91 1.76 -9.56
C LEU A 100 7.83 2.81 -10.68
N GLU A 101 8.97 3.29 -11.19
CA GLU A 101 9.00 4.21 -12.34
C GLU A 101 8.30 3.64 -13.58
N HIS A 102 8.45 2.34 -13.84
CA HIS A 102 7.76 1.68 -14.94
C HIS A 102 6.25 1.69 -14.73
N TYR A 103 5.76 1.33 -13.54
CA TYR A 103 4.33 1.39 -13.21
C TYR A 103 3.77 2.81 -13.39
N LEU A 104 4.48 3.81 -12.86
CA LEU A 104 4.09 5.21 -12.98
C LEU A 104 3.99 5.66 -14.43
N ARG A 105 4.94 5.25 -15.28
CA ARG A 105 4.91 5.55 -16.72
C ARG A 105 3.73 4.89 -17.44
N GLN A 106 3.50 3.61 -17.20
CA GLN A 106 2.42 2.86 -17.86
C GLN A 106 1.03 3.26 -17.38
N SER A 107 0.91 3.70 -16.12
CA SER A 107 -0.36 4.14 -15.55
C SER A 107 -0.90 5.45 -16.14
N GLY A 108 -0.09 6.19 -16.93
CA GLY A 108 -0.52 7.45 -17.54
C GLY A 108 -1.00 8.45 -16.49
N GLU A 109 -2.28 8.83 -16.55
CA GLU A 109 -2.96 9.72 -15.59
C GLU A 109 -3.90 8.98 -14.62
N ALA A 110 -3.87 7.64 -14.60
CA ALA A 110 -4.75 6.86 -13.74
C ALA A 110 -4.48 7.18 -12.24
N PRO A 111 -5.51 7.23 -11.38
CA PRO A 111 -5.32 7.34 -9.94
C PRO A 111 -4.50 6.16 -9.41
N LEU A 112 -3.57 6.44 -8.51
CA LEU A 112 -2.55 5.49 -8.09
C LEU A 112 -2.81 4.91 -6.70
N THR A 113 -2.35 3.67 -6.50
CA THR A 113 -2.31 2.97 -5.21
C THR A 113 -0.90 2.47 -4.92
N ILE A 114 -0.36 2.76 -3.73
CA ILE A 114 0.93 2.21 -3.29
C ILE A 114 0.79 1.45 -1.98
N LYS A 115 1.39 0.26 -1.94
CA LYS A 115 1.51 -0.57 -0.74
C LYS A 115 2.95 -1.01 -0.56
N ILE A 116 3.59 -0.55 0.51
CA ILE A 116 4.94 -0.95 0.87
C ILE A 116 4.89 -1.62 2.23
N VAL A 117 5.32 -2.88 2.29
CA VAL A 117 5.45 -3.63 3.54
C VAL A 117 6.92 -3.94 3.76
N LEU A 118 7.50 -3.45 4.86
CA LEU A 118 8.79 -3.89 5.36
C LEU A 118 8.53 -4.90 6.48
N ALA A 119 8.97 -6.14 6.31
CA ALA A 119 8.81 -7.21 7.30
C ALA A 119 10.18 -7.75 7.80
N GLY A 120 10.50 -7.44 9.05
CA GLY A 120 11.76 -7.84 9.66
C GLY A 120 11.76 -9.31 10.06
N GLY A 121 12.94 -9.93 10.01
CA GLY A 121 13.17 -11.28 10.53
C GLY A 121 13.69 -11.23 11.96
N GLN A 122 13.36 -12.23 12.79
CA GLN A 122 13.78 -12.30 14.20
C GLN A 122 15.28 -12.58 14.44
N ARG A 123 16.23 -12.17 13.57
CA ARG A 123 17.62 -12.64 13.66
C ARG A 123 18.65 -11.53 13.89
N THR A 124 19.43 -11.68 14.96
CA THR A 124 20.37 -10.72 15.56
C THR A 124 21.80 -10.72 14.99
N ASN A 125 22.01 -11.12 13.72
CA ASN A 125 23.37 -11.24 13.18
C ASN A 125 23.86 -9.95 12.49
N ARG A 126 25.17 -9.64 12.61
CA ARG A 126 25.84 -8.46 12.00
C ARG A 126 25.58 -8.24 10.49
N LYS A 127 25.29 -9.29 9.70
CA LYS A 127 24.87 -9.15 8.29
C LYS A 127 23.60 -8.29 8.13
N LEU A 128 22.78 -8.21 9.17
CA LEU A 128 21.57 -7.41 9.23
C LEU A 128 21.85 -5.92 9.07
N ALA A 129 22.99 -5.40 9.55
CA ALA A 129 23.28 -3.97 9.49
C ALA A 129 23.40 -3.47 8.04
N GLN A 130 24.17 -4.17 7.21
CA GLN A 130 24.33 -3.83 5.78
C GLN A 130 23.02 -3.99 5.00
N GLU A 131 22.28 -5.07 5.25
CA GLU A 131 20.94 -5.27 4.68
C GLU A 131 19.96 -4.15 5.06
N THR A 132 20.06 -3.67 6.30
CA THR A 132 19.20 -2.61 6.83
C THR A 132 19.46 -1.28 6.13
N THR A 133 20.73 -0.92 5.90
CA THR A 133 21.08 0.28 5.11
C THR A 133 20.56 0.20 3.68
N LEU A 134 20.72 -0.94 3.00
CA LEU A 134 20.21 -1.10 1.63
C LEU A 134 18.68 -0.97 1.57
N ILE A 135 17.96 -1.63 2.49
CA ILE A 135 16.49 -1.58 2.54
C ILE A 135 16.04 -0.15 2.82
N HIS A 136 16.73 0.55 3.70
CA HIS A 136 16.49 1.95 3.99
C HIS A 136 16.63 2.83 2.74
N ASP A 137 17.74 2.70 2.01
CA ASP A 137 18.00 3.52 0.81
C ASP A 137 16.96 3.25 -0.28
N ILE A 138 16.54 2.01 -0.42
CA ILE A 138 15.50 1.60 -1.38
C ILE A 138 14.14 2.13 -0.94
N PHE A 139 13.80 2.03 0.35
CA PHE A 139 12.56 2.59 0.87
C PHE A 139 12.48 4.11 0.66
N ASN A 140 13.56 4.83 0.94
CA ASN A 140 13.64 6.28 0.69
C ASN A 140 13.56 6.61 -0.80
N SER A 141 14.17 5.80 -1.66
CA SER A 141 14.07 5.97 -3.11
C SER A 141 12.62 5.78 -3.58
N LEU A 142 11.92 4.74 -3.10
CA LEU A 142 10.51 4.50 -3.41
C LEU A 142 9.62 5.65 -2.92
N LEU A 143 9.82 6.14 -1.69
CA LEU A 143 9.07 7.29 -1.17
C LEU A 143 9.36 8.56 -1.98
N THR A 144 10.62 8.82 -2.33
CA THR A 144 10.99 9.99 -3.15
C THR A 144 10.30 9.96 -4.50
N ILE A 145 10.33 8.82 -5.18
CA ILE A 145 9.62 8.62 -6.45
C ILE A 145 8.11 8.80 -6.25
N ALA A 146 7.53 8.21 -5.21
CA ALA A 146 6.10 8.36 -4.92
C ALA A 146 5.72 9.83 -4.69
N MET A 147 6.53 10.58 -3.95
CA MET A 147 6.27 12.01 -3.67
C MET A 147 6.37 12.90 -4.91
N ASN A 148 7.04 12.48 -5.97
CA ASN A 148 7.05 13.18 -7.26
C ASN A 148 5.73 13.04 -8.05
N HIS A 149 4.86 12.11 -7.64
CA HIS A 149 3.53 11.87 -8.21
C HIS A 149 2.43 12.03 -7.17
N CYS A 150 2.64 12.96 -6.21
CA CYS A 150 1.78 13.11 -5.04
C CYS A 150 0.32 13.42 -5.40
N ASP A 151 0.10 14.12 -6.50
CA ASP A 151 -1.19 14.57 -7.02
C ASP A 151 -2.12 13.43 -7.44
N ARG A 152 -1.56 12.24 -7.71
CA ARG A 152 -2.29 11.09 -8.26
C ARG A 152 -2.55 9.99 -7.24
N TRP A 153 -1.99 10.04 -6.03
CA TRP A 153 -2.23 8.97 -5.04
C TRP A 153 -3.63 9.03 -4.47
N ARG A 154 -4.37 7.95 -4.67
CA ARG A 154 -5.70 7.72 -4.11
C ARG A 154 -5.63 6.87 -2.85
N HIS A 155 -4.70 5.91 -2.80
CA HIS A 155 -4.54 4.99 -1.68
C HIS A 155 -3.06 4.79 -1.35
N ILE A 156 -2.69 4.97 -0.09
CA ILE A 156 -1.33 4.76 0.42
C ILE A 156 -1.38 3.84 1.62
N SER A 157 -0.57 2.78 1.62
CA SER A 157 -0.38 1.85 2.73
C SER A 157 1.10 1.59 2.97
N LEU A 158 1.61 2.01 4.12
CA LEU A 158 2.99 1.78 4.56
C LEU A 158 2.96 0.94 5.83
N ARG A 159 3.48 -0.29 5.79
CA ARG A 159 3.53 -1.18 6.96
C ARG A 159 4.98 -1.53 7.28
N LEU A 160 5.45 -1.10 8.43
CA LEU A 160 6.84 -1.21 8.88
C LEU A 160 6.82 -2.09 10.14
N ARG A 161 7.02 -3.39 9.96
CA ARG A 161 6.94 -4.38 11.05
C ARG A 161 8.22 -4.39 11.90
N PRO A 162 8.19 -4.97 13.11
CA PRO A 162 9.38 -5.08 13.97
C PRO A 162 10.51 -5.86 13.28
N GLY A 163 11.74 -5.64 13.75
CA GLY A 163 12.95 -6.33 13.24
C GLY A 163 13.86 -5.44 12.39
N TYR A 164 13.44 -4.21 12.08
CA TYR A 164 14.29 -3.19 11.49
C TYR A 164 14.75 -2.20 12.55
N HIS A 165 15.98 -2.36 13.02
CA HIS A 165 16.67 -1.30 13.77
C HIS A 165 17.32 -0.34 12.78
N ILE A 166 16.50 0.49 12.13
CA ILE A 166 17.03 1.58 11.30
C ILE A 166 17.23 2.76 12.25
N GLU A 167 18.41 2.86 12.84
CA GLU A 167 18.80 3.94 13.77
C GLU A 167 18.79 5.34 13.13
N SER A 168 18.63 5.43 11.81
CA SER A 168 18.91 6.63 11.00
C SER A 168 17.85 6.97 9.96
N LEU A 169 16.59 6.56 10.12
CA LEU A 169 15.53 7.19 9.32
C LEU A 169 15.39 8.63 9.81
N MET A 170 16.04 9.57 9.09
CA MET A 170 15.68 10.96 9.20
C MET A 170 14.17 11.01 8.97
N GLY A 171 13.43 11.51 9.97
CA GLY A 171 11.97 11.48 9.94
C GLY A 171 11.48 12.02 8.61
N PHE A 172 10.84 11.16 7.81
CA PHE A 172 10.18 11.64 6.61
C PHE A 172 8.83 12.23 7.02
N SER A 173 8.44 13.28 6.30
CA SER A 173 7.12 13.91 6.42
C SER A 173 6.33 13.60 5.17
N LEU A 174 5.08 13.15 5.35
CA LEU A 174 4.12 12.97 4.27
C LEU A 174 3.05 14.08 4.37
N PRO A 175 3.18 15.16 3.58
CA PRO A 175 2.20 16.24 3.57
C PRO A 175 0.95 15.82 2.79
N LEU A 176 -0.10 15.40 3.50
CA LEU A 176 -1.33 14.91 2.86
C LEU A 176 -2.00 15.96 1.96
N LYS A 177 -1.84 17.25 2.28
CA LYS A 177 -2.31 18.39 1.47
C LYS A 177 -1.82 18.39 0.02
N ARG A 178 -0.70 17.70 -0.27
CA ARG A 178 -0.17 17.57 -1.64
C ARG A 178 -0.85 16.45 -2.44
N MET A 179 -1.81 15.74 -1.86
CA MET A 179 -2.42 14.52 -2.44
C MET A 179 -3.94 14.69 -2.59
N PRO A 180 -4.42 15.61 -3.45
CA PRO A 180 -5.81 16.09 -3.45
C PRO A 180 -6.88 15.02 -3.64
N ILE A 181 -6.55 13.87 -4.23
CA ILE A 181 -7.49 12.76 -4.48
C ILE A 181 -7.32 11.59 -3.49
N LEU A 182 -6.56 11.78 -2.42
CA LEU A 182 -6.28 10.75 -1.42
C LEU A 182 -7.55 10.37 -0.66
N LYS A 183 -7.97 9.11 -0.80
CA LYS A 183 -9.13 8.54 -0.14
C LYS A 183 -8.77 7.66 1.05
N SER A 184 -7.64 6.96 1.00
CA SER A 184 -7.21 6.10 2.09
C SER A 184 -5.73 6.29 2.39
N PHE A 185 -5.44 6.52 3.66
CA PHE A 185 -4.07 6.67 4.14
C PHE A 185 -3.82 5.78 5.35
N GLU A 186 -2.89 4.83 5.19
CA GLU A 186 -2.55 3.85 6.20
C GLU A 186 -1.04 3.84 6.46
N VAL A 187 -0.67 3.99 7.72
CA VAL A 187 0.71 3.83 8.20
C VAL A 187 0.70 2.99 9.47
N GLU A 188 1.34 1.84 9.41
CA GLU A 188 1.62 0.98 10.56
C GLU A 188 3.12 0.97 10.81
N ASN A 189 3.56 1.48 11.96
CA ASN A 189 4.98 1.56 12.27
C ASN A 189 5.33 0.92 13.61
N TYR A 190 5.73 -0.34 13.56
CA TYR A 190 6.21 -1.13 14.68
C TYR A 190 7.73 -1.27 14.69
N ALA A 191 8.45 -0.55 13.81
CA ALA A 191 9.91 -0.57 13.75
C ALA A 191 10.55 0.30 14.86
N GLY A 192 9.76 1.05 15.63
CA GLY A 192 10.16 1.73 16.86
C GLY A 192 10.73 3.14 16.70
N TRP A 193 11.04 3.57 15.47
CA TRP A 193 11.47 4.94 15.18
C TRP A 193 10.25 5.82 14.80
N PRO A 194 10.24 7.12 15.11
CA PRO A 194 9.07 7.98 14.84
C PRO A 194 8.94 8.37 13.37
N ILE A 195 7.74 8.19 12.80
CA ILE A 195 7.32 8.83 11.53
C ILE A 195 6.54 10.09 11.88
N THR A 196 6.85 11.21 11.24
CA THR A 196 6.01 12.41 11.37
C THR A 196 5.05 12.49 10.19
N ILE A 197 3.76 12.68 10.45
CA ILE A 197 2.76 12.78 9.37
C ILE A 197 2.00 14.07 9.54
N ASP A 198 2.00 14.90 8.50
CA ASP A 198 1.24 16.14 8.49
C ASP A 198 -0.17 15.87 7.99
N VAL A 199 -1.11 15.77 8.93
CA VAL A 199 -2.50 15.39 8.68
C VAL A 199 -3.33 16.66 8.54
N ASP A 200 -3.08 17.39 7.47
CA ASP A 200 -3.90 18.56 7.12
C ASP A 200 -5.34 18.17 6.80
N PRO A 201 -6.32 19.08 7.01
CA PRO A 201 -7.67 18.97 6.46
C PRO A 201 -7.69 18.45 5.02
N HIS A 202 -8.50 17.43 4.76
CA HIS A 202 -8.51 16.72 3.50
C HIS A 202 -9.93 16.36 3.07
N SER A 203 -10.42 16.96 1.98
CA SER A 203 -11.81 16.81 1.54
C SER A 203 -12.12 15.40 1.06
N GLU A 204 -11.19 14.73 0.37
CA GLU A 204 -11.43 13.41 -0.24
C GLU A 204 -11.11 12.24 0.70
N LEU A 205 -10.56 12.50 1.90
CA LEU A 205 -10.06 11.43 2.76
C LEU A 205 -11.23 10.69 3.42
N GLU A 206 -11.36 9.39 3.13
CA GLU A 206 -12.43 8.52 3.62
C GLU A 206 -11.96 7.60 4.76
N ALA A 207 -10.68 7.22 4.76
CA ALA A 207 -10.08 6.34 5.76
C ALA A 207 -8.69 6.82 6.20
N LEU A 208 -8.49 6.91 7.52
CA LEU A 208 -7.22 7.27 8.14
C LEU A 208 -6.82 6.21 9.17
N HIS A 209 -5.67 5.57 8.95
CA HIS A 209 -5.18 4.49 9.79
C HIS A 209 -3.72 4.74 10.20
N LEU A 210 -3.48 5.07 11.47
CA LEU A 210 -2.17 5.37 12.04
C LEU A 210 -1.88 4.44 13.22
N MET A 211 -0.91 3.53 13.11
CA MET A 211 -0.53 2.62 14.19
C MET A 211 0.96 2.71 14.55
N GLY A 212 1.26 2.51 15.83
CA GLY A 212 2.62 2.38 16.35
C GLY A 212 3.33 3.72 16.53
N ALA A 213 4.62 3.78 16.20
CA ALA A 213 5.49 4.95 16.35
C ALA A 213 5.26 5.99 15.24
N VAL A 214 4.03 6.49 15.15
CA VAL A 214 3.63 7.52 14.19
C VAL A 214 3.26 8.77 14.97
N LYS A 215 3.97 9.87 14.79
CA LYS A 215 3.65 11.18 15.36
C LYS A 215 2.83 11.99 14.37
N PRO A 216 1.49 12.02 14.48
CA PRO A 216 0.70 12.91 13.65
C PRO A 216 0.89 14.36 14.09
N LEU A 217 1.02 15.26 13.13
CA LEU A 217 0.97 16.71 13.28
C LEU A 217 -0.34 17.19 12.66
N LEU A 218 -0.99 18.11 13.35
CA LEU A 218 -2.12 18.88 12.82
C LEU A 218 -1.70 20.34 12.90
N GLU A 219 -1.81 21.10 11.81
CA GLU A 219 -1.56 22.54 11.84
C GLU A 219 -2.28 23.19 13.05
N GLU A 220 -1.49 23.88 13.87
CA GLU A 220 -1.98 24.71 14.97
C GLU A 220 -2.44 26.03 14.38
N GLY A 221 -3.75 26.26 14.32
CA GLY A 221 -4.28 27.53 13.81
C GLY A 221 -5.58 27.46 13.02
N ILE A 222 -6.11 26.27 12.74
CA ILE A 222 -7.43 26.14 12.09
C ILE A 222 -8.47 26.84 12.98
N PRO A 223 -9.10 27.95 12.52
CA PRO A 223 -10.09 28.67 13.31
C PRO A 223 -11.23 27.73 13.71
N ARG A 224 -11.74 27.90 14.94
CA ARG A 224 -12.83 27.03 15.47
C ARG A 224 -14.06 26.95 14.56
N GLN A 225 -14.29 27.99 13.75
CA GLN A 225 -15.43 28.11 12.85
C GLN A 225 -15.32 27.19 11.61
N ASP A 226 -14.11 26.75 11.26
CA ASP A 226 -13.86 25.87 10.11
C ASP A 226 -13.68 24.40 10.51
N LEU A 227 -13.82 24.08 11.80
CA LEU A 227 -13.53 22.74 12.32
C LEU A 227 -14.39 21.65 11.66
N ALA A 228 -15.69 21.88 11.51
CA ALA A 228 -16.60 20.87 10.95
C ALA A 228 -16.37 20.56 9.44
N ALA A 229 -15.53 21.34 8.76
CA ALA A 229 -15.21 21.16 7.34
C ALA A 229 -13.83 20.55 7.09
N GLY A 230 -13.08 20.18 8.15
CA GLY A 230 -11.71 19.70 7.99
C GLY A 230 -11.61 18.40 7.21
N PHE A 231 -12.45 17.42 7.55
CA PHE A 231 -12.47 16.10 6.91
C PHE A 231 -13.92 15.64 6.67
N PRO A 232 -14.59 16.24 5.67
CA PRO A 232 -16.03 16.06 5.47
C PRO A 232 -16.40 14.62 5.08
N ASN A 233 -15.50 13.89 4.41
CA ASN A 233 -15.76 12.53 3.92
C ASN A 233 -15.14 11.43 4.80
N LEU A 234 -14.50 11.77 5.92
CA LEU A 234 -13.79 10.80 6.75
C LEU A 234 -14.78 9.94 7.52
N ARG A 235 -14.78 8.64 7.21
CA ARG A 235 -15.71 7.65 7.78
C ARG A 235 -15.03 6.67 8.72
N ARG A 236 -13.76 6.35 8.46
CA ARG A 236 -13.01 5.33 9.21
C ARG A 236 -11.75 5.93 9.80
N VAL A 237 -11.63 5.88 11.12
CA VAL A 237 -10.48 6.40 11.85
C VAL A 237 -9.95 5.32 12.78
N ARG A 238 -8.70 4.92 12.54
CA ARG A 238 -7.98 4.00 13.40
C ARG A 238 -6.67 4.64 13.81
N VAL A 239 -6.54 4.99 15.07
CA VAL A 239 -5.31 5.59 15.59
C VAL A 239 -4.89 4.77 16.79
N VAL A 240 -3.81 4.02 16.71
CA VAL A 240 -3.31 3.16 17.79
C VAL A 240 -1.88 3.56 18.14
N PRO A 241 -1.65 4.32 19.23
CA PRO A 241 -0.33 4.81 19.59
C PRO A 241 0.59 3.69 20.04
N ALA A 242 1.90 3.83 19.76
CA ALA A 242 2.91 3.22 20.61
C ALA A 242 2.86 3.87 22.02
N VAL A 243 3.20 3.10 23.05
CA VAL A 243 3.12 3.53 24.47
C VAL A 243 3.82 4.88 24.71
N THR A 244 4.91 5.15 24.00
CA THR A 244 5.71 6.38 24.10
C THR A 244 5.02 7.66 23.61
N TYR A 245 3.92 7.57 22.87
CA TYR A 245 3.25 8.73 22.26
C TYR A 245 1.81 8.93 22.73
N TYR A 246 1.40 8.26 23.81
CA TYR A 246 0.00 8.18 24.22
C TYR A 246 -0.72 9.55 24.30
N ASP A 247 -0.12 10.54 24.95
CA ASP A 247 -0.74 11.87 25.14
C ASP A 247 -0.93 12.65 23.83
N GLN A 248 0.05 12.58 22.92
CA GLN A 248 -0.01 13.27 21.63
C GLN A 248 -1.12 12.65 20.75
N HIS A 249 -1.23 11.32 20.73
CA HIS A 249 -2.30 10.65 20.00
C HIS A 249 -3.67 10.89 20.61
N HIS A 250 -3.77 10.99 21.94
CA HIS A 250 -5.06 11.28 22.58
C HIS A 250 -5.62 12.63 22.13
N ASN A 251 -4.81 13.69 22.16
CA ASN A 251 -5.21 15.01 21.68
C ASN A 251 -5.52 15.01 20.18
N PHE A 252 -4.68 14.34 19.39
CA PHE A 252 -4.90 14.20 17.95
C PHE A 252 -6.23 13.49 17.63
N ARG A 253 -6.53 12.36 18.29
CA ARG A 253 -7.77 11.59 18.11
C ARG A 253 -8.99 12.47 18.33
N TRP A 254 -9.03 13.20 19.45
CA TRP A 254 -10.15 14.09 19.75
C TRP A 254 -10.28 15.22 18.73
N LYS A 255 -9.17 15.81 18.29
CA LYS A 255 -9.19 16.86 17.27
C LYS A 255 -9.71 16.32 15.93
N ILE A 256 -9.27 15.14 15.47
CA ILE A 256 -9.80 14.52 14.25
C ILE A 256 -11.30 14.24 14.37
N LEU A 257 -11.76 13.65 15.47
CA LEU A 257 -13.20 13.38 15.66
C LEU A 257 -14.05 14.66 15.67
N GLN A 258 -13.53 15.76 16.22
CA GLN A 258 -14.18 17.07 16.13
C GLN A 258 -14.23 17.62 14.69
N LEU A 259 -13.23 17.29 13.87
CA LEU A 259 -13.14 17.72 12.47
C LEU A 259 -13.91 16.81 11.49
N SER A 260 -14.47 15.70 11.97
CA SER A 260 -15.03 14.63 11.15
C SER A 260 -16.39 14.16 11.68
N PRO A 261 -17.47 14.91 11.45
CA PRO A 261 -18.80 14.58 12.00
C PRO A 261 -19.42 13.30 11.41
N GLN A 262 -18.87 12.78 10.30
CA GLN A 262 -19.39 11.61 9.58
C GLN A 262 -18.67 10.30 9.92
N VAL A 263 -17.82 10.27 10.95
CA VAL A 263 -17.06 9.05 11.28
C VAL A 263 -18.00 7.95 11.76
N GLU A 264 -18.00 6.84 11.02
CA GLU A 264 -18.82 5.65 11.24
C GLU A 264 -18.07 4.61 12.08
N GLU A 265 -16.73 4.52 11.89
CA GLU A 265 -15.89 3.51 12.54
C GLU A 265 -14.70 4.16 13.24
N VAL A 266 -14.55 3.86 14.53
CA VAL A 266 -13.46 4.35 15.37
C VAL A 266 -12.85 3.18 16.13
N ASP A 267 -11.62 2.81 15.79
CA ASP A 267 -10.84 1.87 16.60
C ASP A 267 -9.86 2.64 17.49
N ILE A 268 -10.27 2.79 18.75
CA ILE A 268 -9.45 3.31 19.85
C ILE A 268 -8.99 2.11 20.67
N PHE A 269 -8.01 1.38 20.16
CA PHE A 269 -7.38 0.35 20.97
C PHE A 269 -6.69 1.01 22.17
N ARG A 270 -7.08 0.61 23.38
CA ARG A 270 -6.25 0.77 24.57
C ARG A 270 -5.25 -0.36 24.52
N ALA A 271 -3.97 -0.06 24.34
CA ALA A 271 -2.93 -1.04 24.61
C ALA A 271 -3.11 -1.49 26.07
N SER A 272 -3.69 -2.67 26.29
CA SER A 272 -3.66 -3.28 27.61
C SER A 272 -2.19 -3.52 27.90
N LEU A 273 -1.64 -2.79 28.86
CA LEU A 273 -0.33 -3.08 29.42
C LEU A 273 -0.41 -4.52 29.94
N ALA A 274 0.08 -5.48 29.15
CA ALA A 274 0.34 -6.81 29.64
C ALA A 274 1.52 -6.64 30.61
N SER A 275 1.18 -6.52 31.89
CA SER A 275 2.08 -6.47 33.04
C SER A 275 2.80 -7.80 33.22
#